data_AF-A0A5U8SYF6-F1
#
_entry.id   AF-A0A5U8SYF6-F1
#
_cell.length_a   1.000
_cell.length_b   1.000
_cell.length_c   1.000
_cell.angle_alpha   90.00
_cell.angle_beta   90.00
_cell.angle_gamma   90.00
#
_symmetry.space_group_name_H-M   'P 1'
#
loop_
_entity.id
_entity.type
_entity.pdbx_description
1 polymer ?
#
loop_
_entity_poly.entity_id
_entity_poly.type
_entity_poly.pdbx_seq_one_letter_code
_entity_poly.pdbx_strand_id
1 'polypeptide(L)'
;MLTRFGFYAAAAGGFFTQGFYRITHMNTAIGILGIVVLLGIGYLLSENRRAINLRTVVLAFTIELALGGLILYSPAGQHVLFVMAEAVTTVINFNNAGTSFIFGGLVSDKMFEIFGSGGFVIALRVLPIIVFFSALSAVLYYLGIMQILVRWVGGALQRLLKTSRAESMNSAANIFLGVTEAPLLVKPYLGSMTRSELFAVLCGGLASIAGTMLVSYASLGVKMEYLLAASFMAAPGGLLFAKLMIPETQQTADESGAKPVQENRPANIIDAAAEGAINGLNMA
;
A
#
# COMPACT_ATOMS: atom_id res chain seq x y z
N MET A 1 -32.69 37.28 -37.09
CA MET A 1 -31.76 37.55 -35.97
C MET A 1 -31.46 36.30 -35.11
N LEU A 2 -32.34 35.29 -35.06
CA LEU A 2 -32.19 34.07 -34.25
C LEU A 2 -31.25 32.98 -34.82
N THR A 3 -30.92 33.00 -36.11
CA THR A 3 -30.07 31.97 -36.74
C THR A 3 -28.57 32.19 -36.55
N ARG A 4 -28.12 33.40 -36.25
CA ARG A 4 -26.70 33.68 -35.99
C ARG A 4 -26.26 33.31 -34.57
N PHE A 5 -27.15 33.39 -33.58
CA PHE A 5 -26.83 33.05 -32.17
C PHE A 5 -26.60 31.54 -31.95
N GLY A 6 -27.32 30.67 -32.67
CA GLY A 6 -27.12 29.21 -32.59
C GLY A 6 -25.76 28.74 -33.12
N PHE A 7 -25.20 29.44 -34.11
CA PHE A 7 -23.91 29.08 -34.71
C PHE A 7 -22.72 29.42 -33.79
N TYR A 8 -22.79 30.55 -33.05
CA TYR A 8 -21.76 30.92 -32.07
C TYR A 8 -21.80 30.05 -30.80
N ALA A 9 -22.98 29.59 -30.36
CA ALA A 9 -23.10 28.66 -29.24
C ALA A 9 -22.54 27.26 -29.58
N ALA A 10 -22.77 26.77 -30.81
CA ALA A 10 -22.20 25.50 -31.29
C ALA A 10 -20.67 25.57 -31.50
N ALA A 11 -20.16 26.70 -32.01
CA ALA A 11 -18.72 26.92 -32.17
C ALA A 11 -17.99 27.07 -30.82
N ALA A 12 -18.60 27.74 -29.83
CA ALA A 12 -18.05 27.85 -28.48
C ALA A 12 -18.08 26.52 -27.72
N GLY A 13 -19.16 25.74 -27.87
CA GLY A 13 -19.25 24.37 -27.34
C GLY A 13 -18.21 23.43 -27.96
N GLY A 14 -17.95 23.56 -29.27
CA GLY A 14 -16.89 22.85 -29.99
C GLY A 14 -15.49 23.24 -29.54
N PHE A 15 -15.20 24.52 -29.29
CA PHE A 15 -13.89 24.98 -28.79
C PHE A 15 -13.64 24.59 -27.32
N PHE A 16 -14.66 24.59 -26.47
CA PHE A 16 -14.54 24.13 -25.08
C PHE A 16 -14.41 22.62 -24.97
N THR A 17 -15.18 21.85 -25.76
CA THR A 17 -15.04 20.39 -25.80
C THR A 17 -13.73 19.95 -26.46
N GLN A 18 -13.30 20.61 -27.54
CA GLN A 18 -11.98 20.38 -28.16
C GLN A 18 -10.83 20.82 -27.25
N GLY A 19 -10.96 21.94 -26.54
CA GLY A 19 -9.98 22.41 -25.55
C GLY A 19 -9.85 21.47 -24.36
N PHE A 20 -10.98 20.99 -23.82
CA PHE A 20 -11.02 19.99 -22.76
C PHE A 20 -10.47 18.64 -23.25
N TYR A 21 -10.88 18.14 -24.42
CA TYR A 21 -10.31 16.93 -25.02
C TYR A 21 -8.79 17.03 -25.24
N ARG A 22 -8.31 18.19 -25.69
CA ARG A 22 -6.89 18.45 -25.96
C ARG A 22 -6.07 18.55 -24.68
N ILE A 23 -6.63 19.11 -23.61
CA ILE A 23 -6.01 19.12 -22.27
C ILE A 23 -5.96 17.69 -21.69
N THR A 24 -7.04 16.92 -21.81
CA THR A 24 -7.08 15.54 -21.32
C THR A 24 -6.10 14.65 -22.07
N HIS A 25 -6.00 14.75 -23.41
CA HIS A 25 -5.01 14.02 -24.21
C HIS A 25 -3.57 14.44 -23.92
N MET A 26 -3.31 15.73 -23.70
CA MET A 26 -1.99 16.22 -23.32
C MET A 26 -1.57 15.69 -21.94
N ASN A 27 -2.50 15.64 -20.98
CA ASN A 27 -2.25 15.08 -19.65
C ASN A 27 -2.01 13.57 -19.68
N THR A 28 -2.74 12.82 -20.53
CA THR A 28 -2.49 11.39 -20.71
C THR A 28 -1.14 11.12 -21.36
N ALA A 29 -0.76 11.90 -22.38
CA ALA A 29 0.56 11.78 -23.03
C ALA A 29 1.70 12.08 -22.04
N ILE A 30 1.55 13.11 -21.21
CA ILE A 30 2.49 13.43 -20.13
C ILE A 30 2.56 12.28 -19.10
N GLY A 31 1.41 11.68 -18.73
CA GLY A 31 1.37 10.53 -17.83
C GLY A 31 2.13 9.31 -18.38
N ILE A 32 1.90 8.97 -19.65
CA ILE A 32 2.60 7.87 -20.34
C ILE A 32 4.10 8.18 -20.42
N LEU A 33 4.47 9.42 -20.79
CA LEU A 33 5.87 9.84 -20.81
C LEU A 33 6.51 9.72 -19.42
N GLY A 34 5.80 10.11 -18.37
CA GLY A 34 6.24 9.96 -16.98
C GLY A 34 6.56 8.51 -16.62
N ILE A 35 5.67 7.57 -16.97
CA ILE A 35 5.90 6.14 -16.76
C ILE A 35 7.17 5.67 -17.48
N VAL A 36 7.33 6.04 -18.77
CA VAL A 36 8.51 5.66 -19.56
C VAL A 36 9.79 6.24 -18.95
N VAL A 37 9.75 7.48 -18.47
CA VAL A 37 10.89 8.14 -17.81
C VAL A 37 11.24 7.43 -16.49
N LEU A 38 10.25 7.10 -15.66
CA LEU A 38 10.50 6.39 -14.39
C LEU A 38 11.10 5.00 -14.62
N LEU A 39 10.54 4.23 -15.57
CA LEU A 39 11.12 2.94 -15.98
C LEU A 39 12.53 3.13 -16.56
N GLY A 40 12.75 4.18 -17.34
CA GLY A 40 14.06 4.54 -17.88
C GLY A 40 15.08 4.84 -16.79
N ILE A 41 14.71 5.59 -15.75
CA ILE A 41 15.56 5.87 -14.59
C ILE A 41 15.89 4.56 -13.86
N GLY A 42 14.89 3.72 -13.58
CA GLY A 42 15.11 2.41 -12.95
C GLY A 42 16.04 1.51 -13.76
N TYR A 43 15.92 1.51 -15.10
CA TYR A 43 16.80 0.77 -16.00
C TYR A 43 18.23 1.34 -16.03
N LEU A 44 18.39 2.66 -16.01
CA LEU A 44 19.71 3.31 -16.01
C LEU A 44 20.48 3.03 -14.71
N LEU A 45 19.78 3.04 -13.57
CA LEU A 45 20.30 2.71 -12.25
C LEU A 45 20.44 1.20 -12.00
N SER A 46 20.06 0.36 -12.97
CA SER A 46 20.19 -1.10 -12.85
C SER A 46 21.65 -1.54 -12.82
N GLU A 47 22.01 -2.34 -11.82
CA GLU A 47 23.38 -2.84 -11.67
C GLU A 47 23.79 -3.82 -12.77
N ASN A 48 22.85 -4.66 -13.23
CA ASN A 48 23.11 -5.64 -14.27
C ASN A 48 21.93 -5.72 -15.26
N ARG A 49 21.94 -4.84 -16.25
CA ARG A 49 20.91 -4.73 -17.29
C ARG A 49 20.67 -6.01 -18.09
N ARG A 50 21.65 -6.91 -18.16
CA ARG A 50 21.53 -8.19 -18.88
C ARG A 50 20.81 -9.27 -18.07
N ALA A 51 20.80 -9.14 -16.75
CA ALA A 51 20.13 -10.08 -15.85
C ALA A 51 18.65 -9.72 -15.59
N ILE A 52 18.15 -8.61 -16.15
CA ILE A 52 16.75 -8.20 -15.97
C ILE A 52 15.82 -9.28 -16.57
N ASN A 53 15.02 -9.90 -15.70
CA ASN A 53 13.98 -10.81 -16.14
C ASN A 53 12.78 -10.02 -16.69
N LEU A 54 12.71 -9.89 -18.01
CA LEU A 54 11.66 -9.16 -18.70
C LEU A 54 10.25 -9.67 -18.35
N ARG A 55 10.09 -10.98 -18.11
CA ARG A 55 8.79 -11.53 -17.69
C ARG A 55 8.37 -10.92 -16.35
N THR A 56 9.26 -10.88 -15.38
CA THR A 56 8.97 -10.36 -14.03
C THR A 56 8.64 -8.88 -14.08
N VAL A 57 9.47 -8.07 -14.75
CA VAL A 57 9.29 -6.61 -14.84
C VAL A 57 8.02 -6.26 -15.62
N VAL A 58 7.82 -6.83 -16.81
CA VAL A 58 6.64 -6.51 -17.65
C VAL A 58 5.35 -6.98 -16.98
N LEU A 59 5.34 -8.17 -16.36
CA LEU A 59 4.16 -8.64 -15.65
C LEU A 59 3.88 -7.82 -14.39
N ALA A 60 4.89 -7.42 -13.62
CA ALA A 60 4.68 -6.58 -12.44
C ALA A 60 4.04 -5.24 -12.83
N PHE A 61 4.58 -4.60 -13.87
CA PHE A 61 4.00 -3.37 -14.44
C PHE A 61 2.58 -3.59 -14.96
N THR A 62 2.33 -4.71 -15.65
CA THR A 62 1.00 -5.03 -16.19
C THR A 62 -0.01 -5.27 -15.08
N ILE A 63 0.38 -5.97 -14.01
CA ILE A 63 -0.47 -6.21 -12.83
C ILE A 63 -0.80 -4.89 -12.14
N GLU A 64 0.19 -4.02 -11.95
CA GLU A 64 -0.01 -2.69 -11.37
C GLU A 64 -0.99 -1.85 -12.20
N LEU A 65 -0.79 -1.75 -13.52
CA LEU A 65 -1.71 -1.06 -14.41
C LEU A 65 -3.11 -1.68 -14.44
N ALA A 66 -3.20 -3.01 -14.44
CA ALA A 66 -4.47 -3.72 -14.43
C ALA A 66 -5.23 -3.49 -13.12
N LEU A 67 -4.54 -3.50 -11.98
CA LEU A 67 -5.13 -3.15 -10.68
C LEU A 67 -5.61 -1.71 -10.66
N GLY A 68 -4.79 -0.77 -11.14
CA GLY A 68 -5.19 0.64 -11.26
C GLY A 68 -6.42 0.83 -12.14
N GLY A 69 -6.45 0.20 -13.32
CA GLY A 69 -7.61 0.22 -14.21
C GLY A 69 -8.85 -0.44 -13.58
N LEU A 70 -8.69 -1.58 -12.92
CA LEU A 70 -9.81 -2.28 -12.28
C LEU A 70 -10.38 -1.45 -11.13
N ILE A 71 -9.54 -0.93 -10.24
CA ILE A 71 -9.96 -0.30 -9.00
C ILE A 71 -10.36 1.17 -9.20
N LEU A 72 -9.70 1.90 -10.10
CA LEU A 72 -9.93 3.34 -10.30
C LEU A 72 -10.83 3.66 -11.50
N TYR A 73 -10.99 2.76 -12.48
CA TYR A 73 -11.80 3.04 -13.68
C TYR A 73 -13.08 2.20 -13.76
N SER A 74 -13.06 0.93 -13.31
CA SER A 74 -14.26 0.09 -13.34
C SER A 74 -15.24 0.46 -12.21
N PRO A 75 -16.55 0.63 -12.49
CA PRO A 75 -17.55 0.89 -11.45
C PRO A 75 -17.58 -0.19 -10.36
N ALA A 76 -17.40 -1.46 -10.75
CA ALA A 76 -17.36 -2.57 -9.80
C ALA A 76 -16.13 -2.50 -8.89
N GLY A 77 -14.96 -2.12 -9.42
CA GLY A 77 -13.74 -1.98 -8.62
C GLY A 77 -13.79 -0.78 -7.69
N GLN A 78 -14.34 0.35 -8.15
CA GLN A 78 -14.59 1.52 -7.30
C GLN A 78 -15.56 1.19 -6.15
N HIS A 79 -16.60 0.41 -6.41
CA HIS A 79 -17.53 -0.04 -5.37
C HIS A 79 -16.85 -0.94 -4.34
N VAL A 80 -16.02 -1.90 -4.79
CA VAL A 80 -15.23 -2.75 -3.87
C VAL A 80 -14.30 -1.88 -3.01
N LEU A 81 -13.59 -0.93 -3.62
CA LEU A 81 -12.70 -0.02 -2.91
C LEU A 81 -13.44 0.83 -1.88
N PHE A 82 -14.61 1.35 -2.22
CA PHE A 82 -15.46 2.11 -1.32
C PHE A 82 -15.89 1.27 -0.10
N VAL A 83 -16.36 0.04 -0.31
CA VAL A 83 -16.72 -0.88 0.78
C VAL A 83 -15.51 -1.17 1.68
N MET A 84 -14.32 -1.36 1.10
CA MET A 84 -13.09 -1.55 1.87
C MET A 84 -12.73 -0.30 2.68
N ALA A 85 -12.88 0.89 2.10
CA ALA A 85 -12.62 2.16 2.78
C ALA A 85 -13.59 2.38 3.95
N GLU A 86 -14.88 2.05 3.79
CA GLU A 86 -15.86 2.09 4.89
C GLU A 86 -15.52 1.10 6.00
N ALA A 87 -15.08 -0.11 5.64
CA ALA A 87 -14.65 -1.11 6.63
C ALA A 87 -13.45 -0.61 7.45
N VAL A 88 -12.44 -0.04 6.79
CA VAL A 88 -11.28 0.55 7.49
C VAL A 88 -11.70 1.73 8.35
N THR A 89 -12.58 2.60 7.85
CA THR A 89 -13.15 3.73 8.61
C THR A 89 -13.89 3.27 9.86
N THR A 90 -14.63 2.17 9.77
CA THR A 90 -15.31 1.55 10.91
C THR A 90 -14.32 1.08 11.97
N VAL A 91 -13.22 0.44 11.55
CA VAL A 91 -12.13 0.01 12.44
C VAL A 91 -11.48 1.22 13.13
N ILE A 92 -11.26 2.31 12.40
CA ILE A 92 -10.75 3.57 12.97
C ILE A 92 -11.69 4.14 14.03
N ASN A 93 -13.00 4.03 13.83
CA ASN A 93 -13.97 4.51 14.82
C ASN A 93 -13.90 3.71 16.13
N PHE A 94 -13.56 2.42 16.09
CA PHE A 94 -13.27 1.64 17.30
C PHE A 94 -12.04 2.17 18.05
N ASN A 95 -10.98 2.54 17.32
CA ASN A 95 -9.82 3.22 17.93
C ASN A 95 -10.22 4.56 18.57
N ASN A 96 -11.07 5.35 17.92
CA ASN A 96 -11.50 6.66 18.43
C ASN A 96 -12.26 6.52 19.76
N ALA A 97 -13.05 5.46 19.93
CA ALA A 97 -13.70 5.14 21.20
C ALA A 97 -12.67 4.86 22.32
N GLY A 98 -11.64 4.05 22.03
CA GLY A 98 -10.55 3.78 22.98
C GLY A 98 -9.71 5.02 23.31
N THR A 99 -9.40 5.83 22.29
CA THR A 99 -8.66 7.08 22.46
C THR A 99 -9.46 8.09 23.31
N SER A 100 -10.77 8.18 23.08
CA SER A 100 -11.66 9.04 23.88
C SER A 100 -11.79 8.55 25.32
N PHE A 101 -11.74 7.23 25.55
CA PHE A 101 -11.72 6.68 26.90
C PHE A 101 -10.44 7.05 27.66
N ILE A 102 -9.27 7.02 27.00
CA ILE A 102 -7.97 7.33 27.64
C ILE A 102 -7.78 8.84 27.84
N PHE A 103 -8.04 9.65 26.80
CA PHE A 103 -7.69 11.07 26.78
C PHE A 103 -8.89 12.01 27.01
N GLY A 104 -10.10 11.48 27.09
CA GLY A 104 -11.32 12.23 27.41
C GLY A 104 -11.55 13.41 26.45
N GLY A 105 -11.80 14.59 27.01
CA GLY A 105 -12.11 15.80 26.26
C GLY A 105 -10.97 16.35 25.39
N LEU A 106 -9.73 15.91 25.58
CA LEU A 106 -8.57 16.40 24.82
C LEU A 106 -8.56 15.94 23.35
N VAL A 107 -9.41 14.98 23.00
CA VAL A 107 -9.61 14.53 21.62
C VAL A 107 -11.04 14.83 21.13
N SER A 108 -11.79 15.63 21.87
CA SER A 108 -13.14 16.06 21.48
C SER A 108 -13.11 17.27 20.53
N ASP A 109 -14.24 17.56 19.90
CA ASP A 109 -14.39 18.71 19.00
C ASP A 109 -14.26 20.06 19.72
N LYS A 110 -14.46 20.06 21.04
CA LYS A 110 -14.26 21.24 21.89
C LYS A 110 -12.83 21.78 21.82
N MET A 111 -11.85 20.94 21.50
CA MET A 111 -10.48 21.39 21.27
C MET A 111 -10.37 22.31 20.05
N PHE A 112 -11.15 22.07 19.00
CA PHE A 112 -11.19 22.95 17.83
C PHE A 112 -11.92 24.26 18.12
N GLU A 113 -12.93 24.24 18.99
CA GLU A 113 -13.62 25.46 19.42
C GLU A 113 -12.69 26.38 20.24
N ILE A 114 -11.86 25.82 21.12
CA ILE A 114 -10.98 26.59 22.01
C ILE A 114 -9.68 27.01 21.29
N PHE A 115 -9.06 26.10 20.54
CA PHE A 115 -7.73 26.30 19.95
C PHE A 115 -7.75 26.49 18.43
N GLY A 116 -8.92 26.54 17.80
CA GLY A 116 -9.04 26.62 16.35
C GLY A 116 -8.36 25.43 15.67
N SER A 117 -7.54 25.70 14.65
CA SER A 117 -6.73 24.67 13.98
C SER A 117 -5.71 23.98 14.89
N GLY A 118 -5.35 24.58 16.03
CA GLY A 118 -4.49 23.97 17.06
C GLY A 118 -5.17 22.87 17.88
N GLY A 119 -6.49 22.69 17.73
CA GLY A 119 -7.24 21.63 18.40
C GLY A 119 -6.90 20.21 17.93
N PHE A 120 -6.22 20.08 16.79
CA PHE A 120 -5.73 18.81 16.29
C PHE A 120 -4.38 18.45 16.91
N VAL A 121 -4.42 17.81 18.08
CA VAL A 121 -3.20 17.33 18.75
C VAL A 121 -2.77 16.00 18.14
N ILE A 122 -1.76 16.03 17.26
CA ILE A 122 -1.21 14.86 16.58
C ILE A 122 -0.88 13.73 17.56
N ALA A 123 -0.21 14.06 18.67
CA ALA A 123 0.19 13.07 19.68
C ALA A 123 -0.98 12.29 20.27
N LEU A 124 -2.17 12.90 20.36
CA LEU A 124 -3.35 12.28 20.98
C LEU A 124 -4.31 11.67 19.96
N ARG A 125 -4.29 12.12 18.71
CA ARG A 125 -5.19 11.63 17.65
C ARG A 125 -4.52 10.63 16.72
N VAL A 126 -3.20 10.73 16.51
CA VAL A 126 -2.46 9.92 15.53
C VAL A 126 -1.70 8.78 16.19
N LEU A 127 -0.93 9.05 17.24
CA LEU A 127 -0.09 8.01 17.88
C LEU A 127 -0.89 6.82 18.47
N PRO A 128 -2.06 7.01 19.10
CA PRO A 128 -2.83 5.88 19.63
C PRO A 128 -3.32 4.90 18.54
N ILE A 129 -3.49 5.39 17.31
CA ILE A 129 -3.83 4.55 16.16
C ILE A 129 -2.72 3.54 15.89
N ILE A 130 -1.46 3.93 16.03
CA ILE A 130 -0.30 3.04 15.86
C ILE A 130 -0.41 1.88 16.84
N VAL A 131 -0.61 2.18 18.13
CA VAL A 131 -0.79 1.20 19.20
C VAL A 131 -1.95 0.25 18.90
N PHE A 132 -3.10 0.79 18.50
CA PHE A 132 -4.30 0.00 18.20
C PHE A 132 -4.11 -0.92 16.99
N PHE A 133 -3.54 -0.43 15.89
CA PHE A 133 -3.35 -1.23 14.69
C PHE A 133 -2.21 -2.25 14.82
N SER A 134 -1.18 -1.98 15.63
CA SER A 134 -0.17 -3.00 15.97
C SER A 134 -0.79 -4.13 16.81
N ALA A 135 -1.64 -3.80 17.79
CA ALA A 135 -2.39 -4.79 18.56
C ALA A 135 -3.37 -5.59 17.68
N LEU A 136 -4.13 -4.92 16.81
CA LEU A 136 -5.06 -5.56 15.88
C LEU A 136 -4.31 -6.48 14.90
N SER A 137 -3.20 -6.03 14.33
CA SER A 137 -2.38 -6.82 13.43
C SER A 137 -1.86 -8.08 14.13
N ALA A 138 -1.37 -7.97 15.37
CA ALA A 138 -0.93 -9.12 16.16
C ALA A 138 -2.07 -10.13 16.43
N VAL A 139 -3.28 -9.65 16.70
CA VAL A 139 -4.46 -10.51 16.84
C VAL A 139 -4.82 -11.21 15.52
N LEU A 140 -4.86 -10.48 14.40
CA LEU A 140 -5.15 -11.06 13.09
C LEU A 140 -4.08 -12.10 12.68
N TYR A 141 -2.85 -11.90 13.14
CA TYR A 141 -1.77 -12.87 13.03
C TYR A 141 -2.00 -14.11 13.88
N TYR A 142 -2.32 -13.93 15.15
CA TYR A 142 -2.60 -15.04 16.06
C TYR A 142 -3.76 -15.91 15.53
N LEU A 143 -4.80 -15.28 14.96
CA LEU A 143 -5.97 -15.95 14.40
C LEU A 143 -5.73 -16.64 13.04
N GLY A 144 -4.59 -16.40 12.37
CA GLY A 144 -4.31 -17.01 11.07
C GLY A 144 -4.82 -16.23 9.86
N ILE A 145 -5.52 -15.10 10.05
CA ILE A 145 -6.17 -14.35 8.97
C ILE A 145 -5.14 -13.70 8.04
N MET A 146 -4.12 -13.07 8.61
CA MET A 146 -3.04 -12.45 7.84
C MET A 146 -2.29 -13.47 6.99
N GLN A 147 -2.05 -14.66 7.54
CA GLN A 147 -1.36 -15.74 6.84
C GLN A 147 -2.18 -16.23 5.64
N ILE A 148 -3.51 -16.25 5.73
CA ILE A 148 -4.38 -16.59 4.60
C ILE A 148 -4.26 -15.50 3.53
N LEU A 149 -4.45 -14.23 3.89
CA LEU A 149 -4.40 -13.09 2.96
C LEU A 149 -3.05 -13.03 2.22
N VAL A 150 -1.95 -13.05 2.98
CA VAL A 150 -0.59 -12.99 2.45
C VAL A 150 -0.29 -14.21 1.58
N ARG A 151 -0.73 -15.41 1.95
CA ARG A 151 -0.51 -16.62 1.14
C ARG A 151 -1.25 -16.55 -0.19
N TRP A 152 -2.46 -16.00 -0.21
CA TRP A 152 -3.24 -15.84 -1.44
C TRP A 152 -2.61 -14.81 -2.36
N VAL A 153 -2.37 -13.58 -1.87
CA VAL A 153 -1.83 -12.49 -2.67
C VAL A 153 -0.37 -12.77 -3.05
N GLY A 154 0.46 -13.14 -2.09
CA GLY A 154 1.87 -13.46 -2.29
C GLY A 154 2.07 -14.68 -3.18
N GLY A 155 1.22 -15.70 -3.04
CA GLY A 155 1.22 -16.87 -3.92
C GLY A 155 0.80 -16.53 -5.36
N ALA A 156 -0.15 -15.59 -5.55
CA ALA A 156 -0.52 -15.09 -6.86
C ALA A 156 0.65 -14.33 -7.51
N LEU A 157 1.26 -13.40 -6.78
CA LEU A 157 2.45 -12.67 -7.24
C LEU A 157 3.59 -13.62 -7.59
N GLN A 158 3.92 -14.58 -6.71
CA GLN A 158 4.96 -15.58 -6.94
C GLN A 158 4.73 -16.37 -8.24
N ARG A 159 3.51 -16.86 -8.46
CA ARG A 159 3.19 -17.65 -9.66
C ARG A 159 3.25 -16.84 -10.94
N LEU A 160 2.79 -15.58 -10.90
CA LEU A 160 2.76 -14.72 -12.08
C LEU A 160 4.18 -14.23 -12.41
N LEU A 161 4.86 -13.66 -11.42
CA LEU A 161 6.14 -12.97 -11.56
C LEU A 161 7.36 -13.90 -11.53
N LYS A 162 7.18 -15.16 -11.07
CA LYS A 162 8.27 -16.12 -10.82
C LYS A 162 9.34 -15.58 -9.86
N THR A 163 8.94 -14.70 -8.96
CA THR A 163 9.71 -14.22 -7.82
C THR A 163 9.79 -15.30 -6.74
N SER A 164 10.69 -15.15 -5.77
CA SER A 164 10.75 -16.10 -4.65
C SER A 164 9.51 -16.00 -3.77
N ARG A 165 9.20 -17.07 -3.05
CA ARG A 165 8.07 -17.08 -2.11
C ARG A 165 8.31 -16.04 -1.03
N ALA A 166 9.52 -15.95 -0.51
CA ALA A 166 9.82 -15.02 0.58
C ALA A 166 9.60 -13.56 0.16
N GLU A 167 10.14 -13.10 -0.98
CA GLU A 167 9.93 -11.72 -1.41
C GLU A 167 8.47 -11.43 -1.83
N SER A 168 7.77 -12.42 -2.41
CA SER A 168 6.37 -12.27 -2.82
C SER A 168 5.42 -12.21 -1.63
N MET A 169 5.67 -13.02 -0.60
CA MET A 169 4.91 -13.00 0.64
C MET A 169 5.16 -11.69 1.39
N ASN A 170 6.40 -11.21 1.44
CA ASN A 170 6.71 -9.91 2.03
C ASN A 170 6.04 -8.76 1.27
N SER A 171 6.09 -8.76 -0.06
CA SER A 171 5.41 -7.77 -0.91
C SER A 171 3.89 -7.74 -0.66
N ALA A 172 3.26 -8.92 -0.57
CA ALA A 172 1.84 -9.01 -0.23
C ALA A 172 1.52 -8.52 1.19
N ALA A 173 2.42 -8.75 2.14
CA ALA A 173 2.26 -8.28 3.51
C ALA A 173 2.37 -6.76 3.65
N ASN A 174 3.26 -6.14 2.87
CA ASN A 174 3.44 -4.70 2.80
C ASN A 174 2.19 -3.93 2.34
N ILE A 175 1.20 -4.61 1.76
CA ILE A 175 -0.11 -3.99 1.47
C ILE A 175 -0.80 -3.52 2.76
N PHE A 176 -0.57 -4.24 3.87
CA PHE A 176 -1.24 -4.02 5.15
C PHE A 176 -0.28 -3.57 6.25
N LEU A 177 0.97 -4.03 6.18
CA LEU A 177 1.97 -3.87 7.24
C LEU A 177 3.09 -2.94 6.82
N GLY A 178 3.71 -2.29 7.79
CA GLY A 178 4.81 -1.38 7.54
C GLY A 178 6.16 -2.06 7.25
N VAL A 179 7.15 -1.23 6.92
CA VAL A 179 8.55 -1.60 6.65
C VAL A 179 9.18 -2.46 7.76
N THR A 180 8.76 -2.25 9.02
CA THR A 180 9.28 -2.97 10.19
C THR A 180 8.53 -4.25 10.52
N GLU A 181 7.27 -4.37 10.07
CA GLU A 181 6.37 -5.45 10.44
C GLU A 181 6.30 -6.54 9.37
N ALA A 182 6.28 -6.16 8.09
CA ALA A 182 6.20 -7.11 6.98
C ALA A 182 7.39 -8.10 6.94
N PRO A 183 8.65 -7.68 7.18
CA PRO A 183 9.78 -8.62 7.17
C PRO A 183 9.70 -9.69 8.25
N LEU A 184 8.96 -9.46 9.35
CA LEU A 184 8.81 -10.44 10.42
C LEU A 184 8.14 -11.74 9.92
N LEU A 185 7.26 -11.64 8.92
CA LEU A 185 6.65 -12.81 8.30
C LEU A 185 7.62 -13.74 7.60
N VAL A 186 8.66 -13.16 7.05
CA VAL A 186 9.66 -13.84 6.25
C VAL A 186 10.98 -13.93 7.01
N LYS A 187 10.97 -13.62 8.30
CA LYS A 187 12.12 -13.67 9.20
C LYS A 187 12.89 -15.00 9.14
N PRO A 188 12.24 -16.18 9.05
CA PRO A 188 12.96 -17.44 8.89
C PRO A 188 13.78 -17.52 7.58
N TYR A 189 13.39 -16.74 6.56
CA TYR A 189 14.02 -16.71 5.25
C TYR A 189 15.03 -15.56 5.11
N LEU A 190 14.93 -14.48 5.90
CA LEU A 190 15.80 -13.30 5.80
C LEU A 190 17.30 -13.65 5.84
N GLY A 191 17.69 -14.62 6.67
CA GLY A 191 19.10 -15.03 6.81
C GLY A 191 19.65 -15.80 5.61
N SER A 192 18.80 -16.36 4.75
CA SER A 192 19.20 -17.10 3.54
C SER A 192 18.80 -16.40 2.24
N MET A 193 18.29 -15.16 2.31
CA MET A 193 17.89 -14.40 1.14
C MET A 193 19.10 -13.95 0.32
N THR A 194 18.95 -13.94 -1.00
CA THR A 194 19.89 -13.30 -1.90
C THR A 194 19.83 -11.77 -1.73
N ARG A 195 20.83 -11.07 -2.28
CA ARG A 195 20.85 -9.61 -2.26
C ARG A 195 19.66 -8.99 -3.01
N SER A 196 19.18 -9.63 -4.08
CA SER A 196 18.02 -9.13 -4.84
C SER A 196 16.72 -9.35 -4.07
N GLU A 197 16.55 -10.49 -3.38
CA GLU A 197 15.41 -10.76 -2.51
C GLU A 197 15.35 -9.77 -1.34
N LEU A 198 16.48 -9.52 -0.68
CA LEU A 198 16.54 -8.56 0.42
C LEU A 198 16.25 -7.13 -0.07
N PHE A 199 16.75 -6.77 -1.24
CA PHE A 199 16.44 -5.47 -1.85
C PHE A 199 14.96 -5.35 -2.21
N ALA A 200 14.32 -6.43 -2.67
CA ALA A 200 12.89 -6.47 -2.92
C ALA A 200 12.06 -6.34 -1.63
N VAL A 201 12.51 -6.93 -0.53
CA VAL A 201 11.90 -6.74 0.79
C VAL A 201 11.92 -5.27 1.22
N LEU A 202 13.06 -4.61 1.07
CA LEU A 202 13.23 -3.19 1.39
C LEU A 202 12.41 -2.28 0.46
N CYS A 203 12.48 -2.49 -0.85
CA CYS A 203 11.73 -1.72 -1.82
C CYS A 203 10.22 -1.86 -1.63
N GLY A 204 9.74 -3.08 -1.37
CA GLY A 204 8.31 -3.31 -1.09
C GLY A 204 7.84 -2.55 0.15
N GLY A 205 8.67 -2.50 1.21
CA GLY A 205 8.36 -1.72 2.40
C GLY A 205 8.32 -0.22 2.09
N LEU A 206 9.33 0.31 1.40
CA LEU A 206 9.44 1.74 1.10
C LEU A 206 8.42 2.23 0.06
N ALA A 207 7.97 1.35 -0.83
CA ALA A 207 6.94 1.67 -1.82
C ALA A 207 5.53 1.72 -1.23
N SER A 208 5.32 1.13 -0.05
CA SER A 208 4.01 0.97 0.57
C SER A 208 3.85 1.86 1.80
N ILE A 209 2.64 1.86 2.34
CA ILE A 209 2.27 2.61 3.55
C ILE A 209 1.65 1.61 4.52
N ALA A 210 2.13 1.61 5.76
CA ALA A 210 1.56 0.80 6.83
C ALA A 210 0.08 1.16 7.07
N GLY A 211 -0.75 0.19 7.47
CA GLY A 211 -2.15 0.43 7.81
C GLY A 211 -2.33 1.56 8.84
N THR A 212 -1.40 1.67 9.79
CA THR A 212 -1.31 2.76 10.78
C THR A 212 -1.23 4.15 10.15
N MET A 213 -0.44 4.30 9.09
CA MET A 213 -0.21 5.57 8.39
C MET A 213 -1.33 5.92 7.39
N LEU A 214 -2.08 4.94 6.88
CA LEU A 214 -3.26 5.21 6.05
C LEU A 214 -4.27 6.08 6.82
N VAL A 215 -4.49 5.77 8.10
CA VAL A 215 -5.40 6.54 8.95
C VAL A 215 -4.87 7.94 9.21
N SER A 216 -3.57 8.07 9.49
CA SER A 216 -2.92 9.36 9.71
C SER A 216 -3.14 10.28 8.51
N TYR A 217 -2.89 9.80 7.30
CA TYR A 217 -3.13 10.59 6.08
C TYR A 217 -4.61 10.84 5.83
N ALA A 218 -5.48 9.87 6.12
CA ALA A 218 -6.92 10.08 6.01
C ALA A 218 -7.44 11.17 6.97
N SER A 219 -6.88 11.26 8.18
CA SER A 219 -7.22 12.30 9.15
C SER A 219 -6.81 13.71 8.69
N LEU A 220 -5.85 13.81 7.77
CA LEU A 220 -5.44 15.05 7.11
C LEU A 220 -6.30 15.41 5.88
N GLY A 221 -7.33 14.61 5.59
CA GLY A 221 -8.27 14.86 4.48
C GLY A 221 -7.95 14.11 3.19
N VAL A 222 -6.97 13.19 3.20
CA VAL A 222 -6.71 12.32 2.03
C VAL A 222 -7.80 11.25 1.93
N LYS A 223 -8.33 11.02 0.73
CA LYS A 223 -9.37 10.00 0.52
C LYS A 223 -8.83 8.59 0.82
N MET A 224 -9.53 7.85 1.69
CA MET A 224 -9.15 6.50 2.10
C MET A 224 -9.09 5.54 0.90
N GLU A 225 -9.97 5.73 -0.07
CA GLU A 225 -10.01 4.97 -1.31
C GLU A 225 -8.67 5.05 -2.06
N TYR A 226 -8.09 6.24 -2.18
CA TYR A 226 -6.82 6.42 -2.88
C TYR A 226 -5.64 5.86 -2.09
N LEU A 227 -5.68 5.96 -0.77
CA LEU A 227 -4.67 5.37 0.10
C LEU A 227 -4.67 3.84 0.01
N LEU A 228 -5.86 3.22 0.03
CA LEU A 228 -6.00 1.77 -0.14
C LEU A 228 -5.57 1.33 -1.54
N ALA A 229 -6.02 2.03 -2.59
CA ALA A 229 -5.61 1.71 -3.95
C ALA A 229 -4.08 1.76 -4.11
N ALA A 230 -3.44 2.81 -3.57
CA ALA A 230 -1.99 2.94 -3.56
C ALA A 230 -1.31 1.77 -2.83
N SER A 231 -1.80 1.35 -1.66
CA SER A 231 -1.24 0.20 -0.93
C SER A 231 -1.29 -1.10 -1.72
N PHE A 232 -2.38 -1.37 -2.46
CA PHE A 232 -2.45 -2.56 -3.32
C PHE A 232 -1.53 -2.48 -4.53
N MET A 233 -1.40 -1.30 -5.14
CA MET A 233 -0.53 -1.08 -6.30
C MET A 233 0.96 -1.08 -5.92
N ALA A 234 1.29 -0.71 -4.68
CA ALA A 234 2.65 -0.71 -4.16
C ALA A 234 3.31 -2.10 -4.13
N ALA A 235 2.53 -3.18 -3.95
CA ALA A 235 3.08 -4.54 -3.93
C ALA A 235 3.75 -4.93 -5.27
N PRO A 236 3.05 -4.91 -6.43
CA PRO A 236 3.68 -5.14 -7.72
C PRO A 236 4.65 -4.02 -8.12
N GLY A 237 4.35 -2.75 -7.82
CA GLY A 237 5.24 -1.63 -8.16
C GLY A 237 6.58 -1.67 -7.42
N GLY A 238 6.58 -2.07 -6.15
CA GLY A 238 7.79 -2.31 -5.37
C GLY A 238 8.64 -3.45 -5.95
N LEU A 239 8.01 -4.56 -6.33
CA LEU A 239 8.69 -5.68 -6.98
C LEU A 239 9.23 -5.30 -8.37
N LEU A 240 8.49 -4.48 -9.12
CA LEU A 240 8.87 -3.96 -10.43
C LEU A 240 10.21 -3.22 -10.35
N PHE A 241 10.29 -2.18 -9.51
CA PHE A 241 11.52 -1.40 -9.39
C PHE A 241 12.63 -2.16 -8.68
N ALA A 242 12.31 -3.04 -7.72
CA ALA A 242 13.30 -3.89 -7.08
C ALA A 242 14.03 -4.78 -8.09
N LYS A 243 13.28 -5.54 -8.90
CA LYS A 243 13.85 -6.48 -9.89
C LYS A 243 14.38 -5.78 -11.13
N LEU A 244 13.99 -4.53 -11.38
CA LEU A 244 14.58 -3.69 -12.42
C LEU A 244 15.96 -3.18 -12.00
N MET A 245 16.10 -2.66 -10.77
CA MET A 245 17.35 -2.06 -10.28
C MET A 245 18.39 -3.10 -9.84
N ILE A 246 17.97 -4.13 -9.08
CA ILE A 246 18.83 -5.24 -8.65
C ILE A 246 18.20 -6.56 -9.08
N PRO A 247 18.43 -7.01 -10.33
CA PRO A 247 17.87 -8.26 -10.82
C PRO A 247 18.41 -9.49 -10.08
N GLU A 248 17.61 -10.55 -10.06
CA GLU A 248 18.02 -11.82 -9.46
C GLU A 248 19.11 -12.49 -10.30
N THR A 249 20.21 -12.87 -9.65
CA THR A 249 21.36 -13.53 -10.29
C THR A 249 21.77 -14.83 -9.61
N GLN A 250 21.22 -15.11 -8.43
CA GLN A 250 21.54 -16.27 -7.61
C GLN A 250 20.32 -17.20 -7.50
N GLN A 251 20.56 -18.47 -7.15
CA GLN A 251 19.47 -19.39 -6.85
C GLN A 251 18.84 -19.03 -5.50
N THR A 252 17.51 -19.01 -5.48
CA THR A 252 16.74 -18.61 -4.29
C THR A 252 16.62 -19.75 -3.29
N ALA A 253 16.56 -19.42 -1.99
CA ALA A 253 16.49 -20.43 -0.93
C ALA A 253 15.21 -21.30 -0.98
N ASP A 254 14.13 -20.82 -1.59
CA ASP A 254 12.91 -21.61 -1.79
C ASP A 254 13.13 -22.87 -2.67
N GLU A 255 14.11 -22.84 -3.56
CA GLU A 255 14.52 -24.01 -4.36
C GLU A 255 15.32 -25.03 -3.53
N SER A 256 15.85 -24.62 -2.37
CA SER A 256 16.71 -25.43 -1.51
C SER A 256 16.00 -26.12 -0.34
N GLY A 257 14.68 -25.93 -0.18
CA GLY A 257 13.86 -26.72 0.76
C GLY A 257 13.99 -26.36 2.25
N ALA A 258 14.45 -25.14 2.58
CA ALA A 258 14.61 -24.69 3.96
C ALA A 258 13.26 -24.67 4.71
N LYS A 259 13.20 -25.35 5.86
CA LYS A 259 12.02 -25.37 6.74
C LYS A 259 12.02 -24.11 7.63
N PRO A 260 10.89 -23.41 7.79
CA PRO A 260 10.81 -22.26 8.67
C PRO A 260 11.01 -22.69 10.13
N VAL A 261 11.85 -21.95 10.85
CA VAL A 261 12.03 -22.09 12.31
C VAL A 261 10.73 -21.67 12.99
N GLN A 262 10.22 -22.51 13.89
CA GLN A 262 9.03 -22.19 14.70
C GLN A 262 9.37 -21.06 15.67
N GLU A 263 8.69 -19.93 15.52
CA GLU A 263 8.68 -18.88 16.55
C GLU A 263 7.70 -19.23 17.68
N ASN A 264 8.04 -18.76 18.88
CA ASN A 264 7.18 -18.79 20.04
C ASN A 264 5.88 -18.04 19.71
N ARG A 265 4.76 -18.75 19.71
CA ARG A 265 3.45 -18.14 19.52
C ARG A 265 2.97 -17.57 20.85
N PRO A 266 2.24 -16.45 20.84
CA PRO A 266 1.53 -15.97 22.03
C PRO A 266 0.68 -17.09 22.63
N ALA A 267 0.52 -17.11 23.94
CA ALA A 267 -0.22 -18.17 24.61
C ALA A 267 -1.72 -18.15 24.25
N ASN A 268 -2.28 -16.96 24.06
CA ASN A 268 -3.68 -16.74 23.70
C ASN A 268 -3.88 -15.42 22.95
N ILE A 269 -5.11 -15.15 22.52
CA ILE A 269 -5.45 -13.94 21.76
C ILE A 269 -5.25 -12.64 22.56
N ILE A 270 -5.43 -12.67 23.87
CA ILE A 270 -5.26 -11.51 24.75
C ILE A 270 -3.77 -11.19 24.90
N ASP A 271 -2.95 -12.23 25.05
CA ASP A 271 -1.49 -12.14 25.06
C ASP A 271 -0.96 -11.53 23.75
N ALA A 272 -1.47 -12.00 22.60
CA ALA A 272 -1.13 -11.43 21.29
C ALA A 272 -1.52 -9.94 21.18
N ALA A 273 -2.70 -9.58 21.67
CA ALA A 273 -3.15 -8.19 21.67
C ALA A 273 -2.28 -7.30 22.57
N ALA A 274 -1.91 -7.79 23.76
CA ALA A 274 -1.07 -7.06 24.71
C ALA A 274 0.35 -6.86 24.17
N GLU A 275 0.98 -7.92 23.66
CA GLU A 275 2.31 -7.85 23.04
C GLU A 275 2.32 -6.90 21.84
N GLY A 276 1.30 -7.00 20.97
CA GLY A 276 1.11 -6.10 19.83
C GLY A 276 0.93 -4.63 20.25
N ALA A 277 0.19 -4.36 21.32
CA ALA A 277 0.02 -3.01 21.86
C ALA A 277 1.32 -2.45 22.43
N ILE A 278 2.09 -3.24 23.18
CA ILE A 278 3.40 -2.82 23.73
C ILE A 278 4.38 -2.51 22.60
N ASN A 279 4.43 -3.36 21.57
CA ASN A 279 5.26 -3.12 20.40
C ASN A 279 4.84 -1.83 19.66
N GLY A 280 3.53 -1.64 19.47
CA GLY A 280 3.00 -0.41 18.88
C GLY A 280 3.30 0.84 19.70
N LEU A 281 3.30 0.74 21.04
CA LEU A 281 3.66 1.86 21.94
C LEU A 281 5.14 2.24 21.81
N ASN A 282 6.04 1.28 21.61
CA ASN A 282 7.46 1.57 21.37
C ASN A 282 7.72 2.19 19.98
N MET A 283 6.81 1.99 19.03
CA MET A 283 6.88 2.55 17.68
C MET A 283 6.27 3.95 17.57
N ALA A 284 5.31 4.27 18.44
CA ALA A 284 4.59 5.54 18.49
C ALA A 284 5.40 6.63 19.21
#